data_AF-A0A7S2NEU8-F1
#
_entry.id   AF-A0A7S2NEU8-F1
#
_cell.length_a   1.000
_cell.length_b   1.000
_cell.length_c   1.000
_cell.angle_alpha   90.00
_cell.angle_beta   90.00
_cell.angle_gamma   90.00
#
_symmetry.space_group_name_H-M   'P 1'
#
loop_
_entity.id
_entity.type
_entity.pdbx_description
1 polymer ?
#
loop_
_entity_poly.entity_id
_entity_poly.type
_entity_poly.pdbx_seq_one_letter_code
_entity_poly.pdbx_strand_id
1 'polypeptide(L)'
;IEACSRNGDAWGAAGWLEEMIGASSGPNVFAFNAVIAGFARKGSAAEAESWFERMKDAGLEPNVVSYTALIDGCAKANDPAGAARWFEAMRKRGVLPNALSFNAVINGFARLGDTESVARWMER
;
A
#
# COMPACT_ATOMS: atom_id res chain seq x y z
N ILE A 1 -22.60 2.92 2.92
CA ILE A 1 -21.31 2.42 2.36
C ILE A 1 -20.33 3.58 2.04
N GLU A 2 -20.77 4.85 2.01
CA GLU A 2 -19.93 5.98 1.60
C GLU A 2 -19.64 7.00 2.74
N ALA A 3 -19.17 6.54 3.90
CA ALA A 3 -18.90 7.44 5.05
C ALA A 3 -17.40 7.62 5.40
N CYS A 4 -16.51 6.68 5.03
CA CYS A 4 -15.12 6.69 5.51
C CYS A 4 -14.08 7.28 4.54
N SER A 5 -14.48 7.75 3.35
CA SER A 5 -13.52 8.14 2.30
C SER A 5 -12.93 9.55 2.42
N ARG A 6 -13.30 10.35 3.44
CA ARG A 6 -12.82 11.75 3.51
C ARG A 6 -12.07 12.18 4.77
N ASN A 7 -12.20 11.50 5.91
CA ASN A 7 -11.50 11.93 7.13
C ASN A 7 -10.72 10.77 7.78
N GLY A 8 -9.42 10.75 7.54
CA GLY A 8 -8.39 10.68 8.58
C GLY A 8 -8.27 9.48 9.52
N ASP A 9 -9.23 8.56 9.62
CA ASP A 9 -9.18 7.47 10.60
C ASP A 9 -8.98 6.10 9.95
N ALA A 10 -7.74 5.85 9.54
CA ALA A 10 -7.25 4.51 9.21
C ALA A 10 -7.54 3.50 10.34
N TRP A 11 -7.51 3.95 11.60
CA TRP A 11 -7.85 3.15 12.77
C TRP A 11 -9.35 2.81 12.85
N GLY A 12 -10.24 3.73 12.51
CA GLY A 12 -11.68 3.45 12.44
C GLY A 12 -12.02 2.49 11.31
N ALA A 13 -11.39 2.66 10.14
CA ALA A 13 -11.54 1.74 9.01
C ALA A 13 -11.01 0.33 9.35
N ALA A 14 -9.89 0.24 10.07
CA ALA A 14 -9.34 -1.01 10.58
C ALA A 14 -10.31 -1.71 11.55
N GLY A 15 -10.84 -0.99 12.55
CA GLY A 15 -11.78 -1.56 13.51
C GLY A 15 -13.04 -2.12 12.85
N TRP A 16 -13.60 -1.40 11.87
CA TRP A 16 -14.74 -1.89 11.11
C TRP A 16 -14.42 -3.14 10.29
N LEU A 17 -13.21 -3.21 9.71
CA LEU A 17 -12.77 -4.39 8.97
C LEU A 17 -12.54 -5.60 9.88
N GLU A 18 -12.03 -5.42 11.09
CA GLU A 18 -11.92 -6.50 12.09
C GLU A 18 -13.29 -7.03 12.50
N GLU A 19 -14.25 -6.14 12.71
CA GLU A 19 -15.63 -6.52 13.02
C GLU A 19 -16.27 -7.30 11.86
N MET A 20 -15.99 -6.90 10.61
CA MET A 20 -16.41 -7.66 9.43
C MET A 20 -15.72 -9.02 9.29
N ILE A 21 -14.44 -9.14 9.67
CA ILE A 21 -13.73 -10.43 9.65
C ILE A 21 -14.31 -11.37 10.72
N GLY A 22 -14.70 -10.83 11.87
CA GLY A 22 -15.35 -11.61 12.95
C GLY A 22 -16.81 -11.94 12.66
N ALA A 23 -17.53 -11.07 11.95
CA ALA A 23 -18.84 -11.37 11.42
C ALA A 23 -18.70 -12.33 10.22
N SER A 24 -19.68 -13.20 9.98
CA SER A 24 -19.67 -14.10 8.80
C SER A 24 -19.81 -13.38 7.44
N SER A 25 -19.62 -12.05 7.43
CA SER A 25 -19.68 -11.19 6.25
C SER A 25 -18.27 -11.14 5.65
N GLY A 26 -17.97 -12.08 4.75
CA GLY A 26 -16.62 -12.24 4.17
C GLY A 26 -15.99 -10.90 3.79
N PRO A 27 -14.75 -10.63 4.21
CA PRO A 27 -14.12 -9.35 3.96
C PRO A 27 -13.83 -9.17 2.46
N ASN A 28 -13.98 -7.94 1.96
CA ASN A 28 -13.82 -7.63 0.55
C ASN A 28 -12.45 -6.99 0.29
N VAL A 29 -11.88 -7.27 -0.89
CA VAL A 29 -10.64 -6.63 -1.39
C VAL A 29 -10.68 -5.10 -1.29
N PHE A 30 -11.85 -4.50 -1.56
CA PHE A 30 -12.06 -3.06 -1.44
C PHE A 30 -11.87 -2.53 -0.01
N ALA A 31 -12.34 -3.27 1.00
CA ALA A 31 -12.23 -2.84 2.38
C ALA A 31 -10.78 -2.89 2.86
N PHE A 32 -10.05 -3.97 2.55
CA PHE A 32 -8.61 -4.05 2.80
C PHE A 32 -7.84 -2.93 2.10
N ASN A 33 -8.11 -2.69 0.83
CA ASN A 33 -7.45 -1.61 0.07
C ASN A 33 -7.69 -0.23 0.69
N ALA A 34 -8.90 0.04 1.19
CA ALA A 34 -9.20 1.30 1.86
C ALA A 34 -8.40 1.46 3.16
N VAL A 35 -8.29 0.41 3.96
CA VAL A 35 -7.51 0.40 5.21
C VAL A 35 -6.02 0.58 4.93
N ILE A 36 -5.46 -0.20 4.00
CA ILE A 36 -4.04 -0.12 3.58
C ILE A 36 -3.73 1.29 3.06
N ALA A 37 -4.59 1.84 2.17
CA ALA A 37 -4.41 3.20 1.67
C ALA A 37 -4.53 4.26 2.78
N GLY A 38 -5.40 4.04 3.77
CA GLY A 38 -5.53 4.90 4.94
C GLY A 38 -4.23 4.98 5.76
N PHE A 39 -3.64 3.83 6.08
CA PHE A 39 -2.36 3.77 6.81
C PHE A 39 -1.18 4.29 5.97
N ALA A 40 -1.13 3.95 4.69
CA ALA A 40 -0.14 4.47 3.75
C ALA A 40 -0.15 6.00 3.70
N ARG A 41 -1.34 6.62 3.65
CA ARG A 41 -1.47 8.10 3.68
C ARG A 41 -0.97 8.73 4.97
N LYS A 42 -0.99 8.00 6.10
CA LYS A 42 -0.41 8.44 7.38
C LYS A 42 1.10 8.25 7.47
N GLY A 43 1.73 7.61 6.47
CA GLY A 43 3.15 7.21 6.53
C GLY A 43 3.39 5.99 7.43
N SER A 44 2.32 5.33 7.88
CA SER A 44 2.36 4.11 8.69
C SER A 44 2.51 2.90 7.78
N ALA A 45 3.72 2.72 7.22
CA ALA A 45 4.01 1.62 6.31
C ALA A 45 3.91 0.25 7.02
N ALA A 46 4.35 0.14 8.27
CA ALA A 46 4.31 -1.12 9.02
C ALA A 46 2.88 -1.65 9.21
N GLU A 47 1.94 -0.79 9.58
CA GLU A 47 0.53 -1.12 9.73
C GLU A 47 -0.08 -1.48 8.38
N ALA A 48 0.26 -0.75 7.31
CA ALA A 48 -0.19 -1.06 5.96
C ALA A 48 0.30 -2.46 5.51
N GLU A 49 1.55 -2.82 5.81
CA GLU A 49 2.11 -4.16 5.51
C GLU A 49 1.38 -5.26 6.30
N SER A 50 1.10 -5.03 7.58
CA SER A 50 0.34 -5.98 8.41
C SER A 50 -1.05 -6.26 7.84
N TRP A 51 -1.76 -5.22 7.40
CA TRP A 51 -3.06 -5.37 6.74
C TRP A 51 -2.97 -6.08 5.40
N PHE A 52 -1.88 -5.87 4.66
CA PHE A 52 -1.63 -6.57 3.41
C PHE A 52 -1.39 -8.08 3.60
N GLU A 53 -0.68 -8.48 4.66
CA GLU A 53 -0.51 -9.90 5.00
C GLU A 53 -1.83 -10.52 5.48
N ARG A 54 -2.62 -9.82 6.30
CA ARG A 54 -3.96 -10.29 6.70
C ARG A 54 -4.89 -10.47 5.50
N MET A 55 -4.77 -9.64 4.47
CA MET A 55 -5.52 -9.82 3.22
C MET A 55 -5.17 -11.15 2.54
N LYS A 56 -3.89 -11.51 2.49
CA LYS A 56 -3.43 -12.79 1.94
C LYS A 56 -3.88 -13.97 2.81
N ASP A 57 -3.82 -13.84 4.13
CA ASP A 57 -4.28 -14.87 5.08
C ASP A 57 -5.78 -15.11 4.98
N ALA A 58 -6.56 -14.07 4.67
CA ALA A 58 -7.99 -14.18 4.36
C ALA A 58 -8.29 -14.82 2.99
N GLY A 59 -7.26 -15.23 2.23
CA GLY A 59 -7.40 -15.81 0.90
C GLY A 59 -7.76 -14.79 -0.19
N LEU A 60 -7.63 -13.49 0.09
CA LEU A 60 -7.89 -12.43 -0.87
C LEU A 60 -6.62 -12.09 -1.66
N GLU A 61 -6.74 -12.00 -2.98
CA GLU A 61 -5.61 -11.62 -3.83
C GLU A 61 -5.37 -10.11 -3.82
N PRO A 62 -4.19 -9.65 -3.39
CA PRO A 62 -3.81 -8.25 -3.48
C PRO A 62 -3.71 -7.81 -4.93
N ASN A 63 -4.24 -6.62 -5.23
CA ASN A 63 -4.28 -6.08 -6.58
C ASN A 63 -3.31 -4.90 -6.75
N VAL A 64 -3.28 -4.32 -7.95
CA VAL A 64 -2.45 -3.14 -8.28
C VAL A 64 -2.62 -2.01 -7.25
N VAL A 65 -3.84 -1.81 -6.76
CA VAL A 65 -4.16 -0.75 -5.80
C VAL A 65 -3.52 -1.02 -4.44
N SER A 66 -3.56 -2.27 -3.95
CA SER A 66 -2.92 -2.68 -2.70
C SER A 66 -1.41 -2.40 -2.72
N TYR A 67 -0.74 -2.82 -3.80
CA TYR A 67 0.69 -2.59 -3.99
C TYR A 67 1.03 -1.11 -4.14
N THR A 68 0.27 -0.37 -4.96
CA THR A 68 0.51 1.07 -5.16
C THR A 68 0.33 1.85 -3.86
N ALA A 69 -0.64 1.48 -3.02
CA ALA A 69 -0.84 2.07 -1.71
C ALA A 69 0.37 1.83 -0.79
N LEU A 70 0.90 0.61 -0.72
CA LEU A 70 2.11 0.31 0.07
C LEU A 70 3.32 1.12 -0.42
N ILE A 71 3.54 1.17 -1.73
CA ILE A 71 4.64 1.93 -2.34
C ILE A 71 4.53 3.42 -2.01
N ASP A 72 3.34 4.00 -2.15
CA ASP A 72 3.06 5.41 -1.80
C ASP A 72 3.24 5.66 -0.30
N GLY A 73 2.84 4.70 0.55
CA GLY A 73 3.03 4.75 1.99
C GLY A 73 4.51 4.74 2.40
N CYS A 74 5.29 3.84 1.83
CA CYS A 74 6.75 3.77 2.02
C CYS A 74 7.43 5.05 1.51
N ALA A 75 7.06 5.55 0.34
CA ALA A 75 7.57 6.81 -0.20
C ALA A 75 7.23 8.00 0.71
N LYS A 76 6.05 8.01 1.34
CA LYS A 76 5.63 9.02 2.32
C LYS A 76 6.38 8.91 3.65
N ALA A 77 6.63 7.68 4.10
CA ALA A 77 7.42 7.35 5.28
C ALA A 77 8.93 7.62 5.14
N ASN A 78 9.37 8.10 3.97
CA ASN A 78 10.79 8.30 3.65
C ASN A 78 11.59 6.98 3.64
N ASP A 79 10.92 5.88 3.27
CA ASP A 79 11.50 4.54 3.12
C ASP A 79 11.43 4.08 1.65
N PRO A 80 12.37 4.53 0.79
CA PRO A 80 12.39 4.15 -0.61
C PRO A 80 12.83 2.69 -0.81
N ALA A 81 13.56 2.11 0.15
CA ALA A 81 13.94 0.71 0.12
C ALA A 81 12.69 -0.18 0.23
N GLY A 82 11.78 0.14 1.15
CA GLY A 82 10.46 -0.46 1.24
C GLY A 82 9.64 -0.26 -0.04
N ALA A 83 9.62 0.94 -0.59
CA ALA A 83 8.89 1.25 -1.82
C ALA A 83 9.40 0.41 -3.01
N ALA A 84 10.72 0.31 -3.19
CA ALA A 84 11.34 -0.51 -4.23
C ALA A 84 11.09 -2.01 -4.02
N ARG A 85 11.12 -2.49 -2.77
CA ARG A 85 10.80 -3.88 -2.41
C ARG A 85 9.39 -4.24 -2.83
N TRP A 86 8.40 -3.39 -2.54
CA TRP A 86 7.01 -3.62 -2.92
C TRP A 86 6.79 -3.53 -4.43
N PHE A 87 7.49 -2.62 -5.11
CA PHE A 87 7.48 -2.54 -6.56
C PHE A 87 8.02 -3.82 -7.22
N GLU A 88 9.14 -4.36 -6.71
CA GLU A 88 9.64 -5.65 -7.18
C GLU A 88 8.69 -6.80 -6.89
N ALA A 89 8.08 -6.83 -5.70
CA ALA A 89 7.11 -7.85 -5.34
C ALA A 89 5.90 -7.85 -6.29
N MET A 90 5.42 -6.65 -6.65
CA MET A 90 4.37 -6.45 -7.64
C MET A 90 4.78 -7.04 -9.01
N ARG A 91 6.00 -6.72 -9.48
CA ARG A 91 6.53 -7.26 -10.74
C ARG A 91 6.72 -8.77 -10.72
N LYS A 92 7.25 -9.33 -9.62
CA LYS A 92 7.44 -10.78 -9.45
C LYS A 92 6.13 -11.56 -9.43
N ARG A 93 5.04 -10.95 -8.94
CA ARG A 93 3.69 -11.53 -9.02
C ARG A 93 3.02 -11.36 -10.39
N GLY A 94 3.66 -10.72 -11.35
CA GLY A 94 3.07 -10.43 -12.66
C GLY A 94 1.99 -9.33 -12.62
N VAL A 95 1.91 -8.58 -11.53
CA VAL A 95 0.99 -7.45 -11.41
C VAL A 95 1.64 -6.26 -12.12
N LEU A 96 1.00 -5.75 -13.18
CA LEU A 96 1.56 -4.66 -14.00
C LEU A 96 1.65 -3.36 -13.19
N PRO A 97 2.86 -2.81 -12.96
CA PRO A 97 3.01 -1.51 -12.33
C PRO A 97 2.35 -0.43 -13.18
N ASN A 98 1.64 0.49 -12.54
CA ASN A 98 1.04 1.63 -13.23
C ASN A 98 1.92 2.88 -13.08
N ALA A 99 1.59 3.95 -13.82
CA ALA A 99 2.31 5.22 -13.74
C ALA A 99 2.33 5.80 -12.31
N LEU A 100 1.31 5.51 -11.49
CA LEU A 100 1.29 5.92 -10.08
C LEU A 100 2.34 5.16 -9.25
N SER A 101 2.51 3.86 -9.45
CA SER A 101 3.53 3.04 -8.77
C SER A 101 4.93 3.55 -9.10
N PHE A 102 5.19 3.87 -10.37
CA PHE A 102 6.47 4.45 -10.80
C PHE A 102 6.72 5.82 -10.17
N ASN A 103 5.74 6.73 -10.27
CA ASN A 103 5.84 8.07 -9.70
C ASN A 103 6.04 8.02 -8.18
N ALA A 104 5.40 7.09 -7.47
CA ALA A 104 5.55 6.94 -6.03
C ALA A 104 6.98 6.53 -5.64
N VAL A 105 7.59 5.57 -6.34
CA VAL A 105 8.99 5.18 -6.09
C VAL A 105 9.94 6.34 -6.38
N ILE A 106 9.79 7.00 -7.55
CA ILE A 106 10.62 8.15 -7.94
C ILE A 106 10.52 9.28 -6.92
N ASN A 107 9.30 9.60 -6.47
CA ASN A 107 9.08 10.65 -5.46
C ASN A 107 9.69 10.27 -4.11
N GLY A 108 9.60 8.99 -3.70
CA GLY A 108 10.25 8.47 -2.50
C GLY A 108 11.77 8.65 -2.50
N PHE A 109 12.45 8.30 -3.60
CA PHE A 109 13.89 8.49 -3.74
C PHE A 109 14.28 9.98 -3.88
N ALA A 110 13.50 10.77 -4.64
CA ALA A 110 13.75 12.20 -4.81
C ALA A 110 13.67 12.97 -3.48
N ARG A 111 12.78 12.57 -2.57
CA ARG A 111 12.66 13.17 -1.23
C ARG A 111 13.87 12.92 -0.32
N LEU A 112 14.64 11.86 -0.58
CA LEU A 112 15.89 11.59 0.15
C LEU A 112 17.10 12.28 -0.47
N GLY A 113 16.92 13.03 -1.56
CA GLY A 113 18.03 13.62 -2.32
C GLY A 113 18.89 12.59 -3.04
N ASP A 114 18.48 11.31 -3.03
CA ASP A 114 19.22 10.20 -3.60
C ASP A 114 18.90 10.04 -5.09
N THR A 115 19.36 11.02 -5.86
CA THR A 115 19.20 11.08 -7.32
C THR A 115 19.93 9.94 -8.03
N GLU A 116 20.99 9.40 -7.42
CA GLU A 116 21.77 8.28 -7.96
C GLU A 116 20.95 6.99 -7.95
N SER A 117 20.24 6.73 -6.84
CA SER A 117 19.30 5.61 -6.75
C SER A 117 18.12 5.76 -7.70
N VAL A 118 17.61 6.97 -7.96
CA VAL A 118 16.57 7.21 -8.98
C VAL A 118 17.04 6.80 -10.37
N ALA A 119 18.24 7.25 -10.77
CA ALA A 119 18.81 6.95 -12.08
C ALA A 119 19.00 5.44 -12.26
N ARG A 120 19.61 4.78 -11.28
CA ARG A 120 19.79 3.32 -11.28
C ARG A 120 18.48 2.55 -11.35
N TRP A 121 17.43 3.08 -10.74
CA TRP A 121 16.10 2.46 -10.75
C TRP A 121 15.40 2.66 -12.10
N MET A 122 15.61 3.78 -12.79
CA MET A 122 15.10 4.05 -14.14
C MET A 122 15.81 3.25 -15.25
N GLU A 123 17.05 2.81 -15.00
CA GLU A 123 17.85 2.02 -15.96
C GLU A 123 17.54 0.51 -15.98
N ARG A 124 16.55 0.05 -15.19
CA ARG A 124 16.21 -1.38 -14.98
C ARG A 124 14.90 -1.82 -15.63
#